data_AF-A0A258G2C7-F1
#
_entry.id   AF-A0A258G2C7-F1
#
_cell.length_a   1.000
_cell.length_b   1.000
_cell.length_c   1.000
_cell.angle_alpha   90.00
_cell.angle_beta   90.00
_cell.angle_gamma   90.00
#
_symmetry.space_group_name_H-M   'P 1'
#
loop_
_entity.id
_entity.type
_entity.pdbx_description
1 polymer ?
#
loop_
_entity_poly.entity_id
_entity_poly.type
_entity_poly.pdbx_seq_one_letter_code
_entity_poly.pdbx_strand_id
1 'polypeptide(L)'
;MQTAAPGPAPFAPRTSPLARSPYAPAYTPPSAPALPPAPAPAPPPAFTPAPPPSAPPAYRGDWRDWPLTPGNWVYRQDARGSIALFGVPGADAEFTIRCDRIAGQIYISRKGAAPGNAPVTFRTSSSLRTLAMQPTGATPAYMALTLFPRDPLLDAIGYSRGRFVVEQATLPTLVIPAWAETLRVSEDCRP
;
A
#
# COMPACT_ATOMS: atom_id res chain seq x y z
N MET A 1 35.75 30.09 -31.55
CA MET A 1 37.07 29.46 -31.34
C MET A 1 36.86 28.21 -30.50
N GLN A 2 36.69 27.07 -31.19
CA GLN A 2 36.46 25.76 -30.59
C GLN A 2 37.80 25.03 -30.60
N THR A 3 38.33 24.71 -29.42
CA THR A 3 39.57 23.94 -29.30
C THR A 3 39.20 22.54 -28.81
N ALA A 4 39.27 21.58 -29.73
CA ALA A 4 39.11 20.16 -29.44
C ALA A 4 40.37 19.61 -28.75
N ALA A 5 40.19 18.84 -27.67
CA ALA A 5 41.26 18.10 -27.00
C ALA A 5 41.21 16.62 -27.43
N PRO A 6 42.36 15.97 -27.74
CA PRO A 6 42.42 14.58 -28.20
C PRO A 6 42.38 13.58 -27.04
N GLY A 7 41.70 12.45 -27.26
CA GLY A 7 41.54 11.36 -26.30
C GLY A 7 42.77 10.42 -26.21
N PRO A 8 42.96 9.72 -25.07
CA PRO A 8 44.05 8.76 -24.91
C PRO A 8 43.70 7.34 -25.38
N ALA A 9 44.70 6.70 -25.99
CA ALA A 9 44.70 5.38 -26.61
C ALA A 9 44.65 4.19 -25.60
N PRO A 10 44.23 2.99 -26.04
CA PRO A 10 44.12 1.81 -25.18
C PRO A 10 45.47 1.11 -24.91
N PHE A 11 45.63 0.62 -23.68
CA PHE A 11 46.78 -0.15 -23.20
C PHE A 11 46.75 -1.61 -23.69
N ALA A 12 47.87 -2.09 -24.24
CA ALA A 12 48.10 -3.49 -24.60
C ALA A 12 48.78 -4.26 -23.44
N PRO A 13 48.40 -5.52 -23.17
CA PRO A 13 49.06 -6.33 -22.14
C PRO A 13 50.38 -6.94 -22.65
N ARG A 14 51.45 -6.71 -21.89
CA ARG A 14 52.77 -7.34 -22.08
C ARG A 14 52.76 -8.75 -21.47
N THR A 15 52.92 -9.77 -22.32
CA THR A 15 53.34 -11.11 -21.93
C THR A 15 54.85 -11.21 -21.90
N SER A 16 55.44 -11.52 -20.75
CA SER A 16 56.86 -11.86 -20.62
C SER A 16 57.00 -13.35 -20.27
N PRO A 17 57.85 -14.11 -21.00
CA PRO A 17 58.05 -15.53 -20.76
C PRO A 17 59.37 -15.84 -20.03
N LEU A 18 59.43 -17.06 -19.49
CA LEU A 18 60.61 -17.90 -19.21
C LEU A 18 61.52 -17.51 -18.04
N ALA A 19 61.69 -18.47 -17.12
CA ALA A 19 63.01 -18.98 -16.77
C ALA A 19 62.87 -20.37 -16.12
N ARG A 20 63.43 -21.38 -16.78
CA ARG A 20 63.52 -22.78 -16.32
C ARG A 20 64.93 -22.96 -15.74
N SER A 21 65.04 -23.12 -14.42
CA SER A 21 66.31 -23.40 -13.75
C SER A 21 66.32 -24.85 -13.25
N PRO A 22 67.39 -25.64 -13.48
CA PRO A 22 67.45 -27.05 -13.16
C PRO A 22 68.10 -27.34 -11.79
N TYR A 23 67.74 -28.52 -11.27
CA TYR A 23 68.48 -29.34 -10.31
C TYR A 23 68.50 -28.90 -8.83
N ALA A 24 67.62 -29.55 -8.04
CA ALA A 24 67.79 -29.75 -6.60
C ALA A 24 67.61 -31.25 -6.29
N PRO A 25 68.43 -31.83 -5.39
CA PRO A 25 68.51 -33.26 -5.14
C PRO A 25 67.23 -33.83 -4.49
N ALA A 26 66.91 -35.07 -4.86
CA ALA A 26 65.74 -35.81 -4.37
C ALA A 26 65.83 -36.07 -2.86
N TYR A 27 65.09 -35.27 -2.09
CA TYR A 27 64.74 -35.55 -0.71
C TYR A 27 63.38 -36.27 -0.73
N THR A 28 63.33 -37.54 -0.33
CA THR A 28 62.08 -38.27 -0.14
C THR A 28 61.57 -38.05 1.28
N PRO A 29 60.54 -37.21 1.49
CA PRO A 29 59.91 -37.09 2.79
C PRO A 29 59.12 -38.38 3.13
N PRO A 30 59.03 -38.77 4.41
CA PRO A 30 58.21 -39.90 4.84
C PRO A 30 56.72 -39.65 4.54
N SER A 31 56.02 -40.69 4.08
CA SER A 31 54.57 -40.65 3.79
C SER A 31 53.76 -40.14 4.99
N ALA A 32 53.12 -38.98 4.81
CA ALA A 32 52.13 -38.47 5.76
C ALA A 32 50.87 -39.38 5.73
N PRO A 33 50.25 -39.67 6.88
CA PRO A 33 48.98 -40.40 6.92
C PRO A 33 47.87 -39.61 6.23
N ALA A 34 47.05 -40.29 5.44
CA ALA A 34 45.95 -39.68 4.70
C ALA A 34 44.92 -39.06 5.67
N LEU A 35 44.63 -37.77 5.50
CA LEU A 35 43.55 -37.09 6.21
C LEU A 35 42.20 -37.69 5.78
N PRO A 36 41.24 -37.88 6.71
CA PRO A 36 39.90 -38.34 6.37
C PRO A 36 39.21 -37.36 5.41
N PRO A 37 38.34 -37.85 4.50
CA PRO A 37 37.63 -36.99 3.55
C PRO A 37 36.72 -36.00 4.28
N ALA A 38 36.74 -34.73 3.84
CA ALA A 38 35.90 -33.68 4.38
C ALA A 38 34.39 -34.01 4.19
N PRO A 39 33.52 -33.72 5.17
CA PRO A 39 32.08 -33.91 5.04
C PRO A 39 31.51 -33.11 3.86
N ALA A 40 30.63 -33.73 3.08
CA ALA A 40 29.97 -33.06 1.96
C ALA A 40 29.13 -31.86 2.42
N PRO A 41 29.06 -30.76 1.65
CA PRO A 41 28.21 -29.61 1.97
C PRO A 41 26.74 -30.03 2.07
N ALA A 42 26.05 -29.60 3.12
CA ALA A 42 24.62 -29.85 3.29
C ALA A 42 23.82 -29.20 2.14
N PRO A 43 22.74 -29.83 1.65
CA PRO A 43 21.89 -29.25 0.62
C PRO A 43 21.27 -27.94 1.13
N PRO A 44 21.12 -26.92 0.26
CA PRO A 44 20.49 -25.66 0.65
C PRO A 44 19.03 -25.89 1.06
N PRO A 45 18.51 -25.12 2.04
CA PRO A 45 17.13 -25.23 2.46
C PRO A 45 16.19 -24.94 1.29
N ALA A 46 15.20 -25.81 1.08
CA ALA A 46 14.19 -25.62 0.06
C ALA A 46 13.32 -24.40 0.39
N PHE A 47 13.24 -23.44 -0.53
CA PHE A 47 12.30 -22.33 -0.42
C PHE A 47 10.87 -22.85 -0.53
N THR A 48 10.09 -22.75 0.54
CA THR A 48 8.66 -23.01 0.48
C THR A 48 7.99 -21.84 -0.25
N PRO A 49 7.22 -22.07 -1.33
CA PRO A 49 6.49 -21.00 -2.00
C PRO A 49 5.53 -20.31 -1.03
N ALA A 50 5.47 -18.97 -1.07
CA ALA A 50 4.49 -18.24 -0.28
C ALA A 50 3.06 -18.67 -0.67
N PRO A 51 2.13 -18.82 0.29
CA PRO A 51 0.76 -19.19 -0.01
C PRO A 51 0.11 -18.18 -0.97
N PRO A 52 -0.74 -18.63 -1.91
CA PRO A 52 -1.41 -17.74 -2.85
C PRO A 52 -2.27 -16.72 -2.10
N PRO A 53 -2.42 -15.49 -2.63
CA PRO A 53 -3.26 -14.47 -2.02
C PRO A 53 -4.70 -14.97 -1.91
N SER A 54 -5.28 -14.85 -0.70
CA SER A 54 -6.67 -15.24 -0.43
C SER A 54 -7.63 -14.54 -1.38
N ALA A 55 -8.53 -15.29 -2.01
CA ALA A 55 -9.58 -14.71 -2.84
C ALA A 55 -10.43 -13.71 -2.03
N PRO A 56 -10.89 -12.59 -2.64
CA PRO A 56 -11.75 -11.65 -1.95
C PRO A 56 -13.00 -12.38 -1.43
N PRO A 57 -13.48 -12.07 -0.22
CA PRO A 57 -14.67 -12.70 0.32
C PRO A 57 -15.83 -12.48 -0.66
N ALA A 58 -16.50 -13.57 -1.03
CA ALA A 58 -17.74 -13.47 -1.77
C ALA A 58 -18.78 -12.85 -0.83
N TYR A 59 -19.01 -11.55 -0.96
CA TYR A 59 -20.01 -10.79 -0.22
C TYR A 59 -21.40 -11.36 -0.54
N ARG A 60 -21.88 -12.27 0.32
CA ARG A 60 -23.18 -12.95 0.23
C ARG A 60 -23.87 -12.84 1.59
N GLY A 61 -25.20 -12.94 1.61
CA GLY A 61 -25.99 -12.84 2.84
C GLY A 61 -26.19 -11.40 3.33
N ASP A 62 -26.51 -11.24 4.62
CA ASP A 62 -26.68 -9.90 5.21
C ASP A 62 -25.33 -9.18 5.31
N TRP A 63 -25.29 -7.96 4.81
CA TRP A 63 -24.12 -7.09 4.83
C TRP A 63 -23.65 -6.77 6.26
N ARG A 64 -24.55 -6.87 7.24
CA ARG A 64 -24.21 -6.67 8.65
C ARG A 64 -23.25 -7.73 9.19
N ASP A 65 -23.23 -8.90 8.57
CA ASP A 65 -22.37 -10.03 8.95
C ASP A 65 -21.06 -10.07 8.17
N TRP A 66 -20.86 -9.15 7.21
CA TRP A 66 -19.62 -9.09 6.45
C TRP A 66 -18.44 -8.72 7.36
N PRO A 67 -17.26 -9.33 7.13
CA PRO A 67 -16.07 -9.01 7.90
C PRO A 67 -15.70 -7.53 7.70
N LEU A 68 -15.31 -6.87 8.80
CA LEU A 68 -14.83 -5.49 8.74
C LEU A 68 -13.54 -5.43 7.91
N THR A 69 -13.42 -4.37 7.11
CA THR A 69 -12.15 -4.03 6.48
C THR A 69 -11.09 -3.80 7.56
N PRO A 70 -9.88 -4.38 7.45
CA PRO A 70 -8.82 -4.12 8.42
C PRO A 70 -8.48 -2.64 8.51
N GLY A 71 -8.55 -2.06 9.70
CA GLY A 71 -8.20 -0.68 9.92
C GLY A 71 -8.69 -0.14 11.25
N ASN A 72 -8.20 1.04 11.59
CA ASN A 72 -8.63 1.81 12.75
C ASN A 72 -8.96 3.24 12.30
N TRP A 73 -9.84 3.90 13.05
CA TRP A 73 -10.08 5.32 12.87
C TRP A 73 -8.99 6.15 13.54
N VAL A 74 -8.59 7.23 12.88
CA VAL A 74 -7.73 8.26 13.44
C VAL A 74 -8.35 9.61 13.11
N TYR A 75 -8.79 10.32 14.14
CA TYR A 75 -9.24 11.70 14.04
C TYR A 75 -8.08 12.67 14.29
N ARG A 76 -7.99 13.71 13.47
CA ARG A 76 -7.02 14.80 13.60
C ARG A 76 -7.66 16.12 13.20
N GLN A 77 -7.02 17.21 13.62
CA GLN A 77 -7.34 18.56 13.15
C GLN A 77 -6.11 19.15 12.47
N ASP A 78 -6.34 19.93 11.43
CA ASP A 78 -5.33 20.63 10.66
C ASP A 78 -5.81 22.05 10.29
N ALA A 79 -4.98 22.81 9.58
CA ALA A 79 -5.29 24.19 9.21
C ALA A 79 -6.53 24.31 8.28
N ARG A 80 -6.92 23.23 7.60
CA ARG A 80 -8.05 23.20 6.66
C ARG A 80 -9.35 22.77 7.35
N GLY A 81 -9.27 22.14 8.52
CA GLY A 81 -10.43 21.75 9.32
C GLY A 81 -10.18 20.52 10.17
N SER A 82 -11.08 19.55 10.11
CA SER A 82 -10.95 18.26 10.79
C SER A 82 -11.00 17.12 9.79
N ILE A 83 -10.32 16.03 10.14
CA ILE A 83 -10.21 14.85 9.28
C ILE A 83 -10.29 13.58 10.11
N ALA A 84 -11.05 12.61 9.62
CA ALA A 84 -11.05 11.25 10.13
C ALA A 84 -10.61 10.31 9.01
N LEU A 85 -9.55 9.56 9.30
CA LEU A 85 -8.90 8.62 8.41
C LEU A 85 -9.20 7.20 8.91
N PHE A 86 -9.60 6.32 8.02
CA PHE A 86 -9.77 4.90 8.30
C PHE A 86 -8.79 4.08 7.45
N GLY A 87 -8.04 3.20 8.09
CA GLY A 87 -7.11 2.30 7.41
C GLY A 87 -6.17 1.59 8.37
N VAL A 88 -5.28 0.76 7.83
CA VAL A 88 -4.25 0.09 8.63
C VAL A 88 -3.27 1.14 9.17
N PRO A 89 -2.95 1.13 10.48
CA PRO A 89 -1.96 2.05 11.04
C PRO A 89 -0.62 1.99 10.30
N GLY A 90 -0.09 3.14 9.90
CA GLY A 90 1.18 3.23 9.16
C GLY A 90 1.05 3.04 7.64
N ALA A 91 -0.16 2.79 7.11
CA ALA A 91 -0.44 2.76 5.68
C ALA A 91 -1.29 3.96 5.22
N ASP A 92 -1.43 4.11 3.92
CA ASP A 92 -2.39 5.04 3.32
C ASP A 92 -3.83 4.73 3.76
N ALA A 93 -4.63 5.78 3.97
CA ALA A 93 -6.03 5.62 4.39
C ALA A 93 -6.88 4.95 3.30
N GLU A 94 -7.68 3.96 3.67
CA GLU A 94 -8.62 3.31 2.76
C GLU A 94 -9.88 4.18 2.56
N PHE A 95 -10.28 4.91 3.60
CA PHE A 95 -11.39 5.86 3.58
C PHE A 95 -11.06 7.11 4.38
N THR A 96 -11.52 8.27 3.91
CA THR A 96 -11.33 9.56 4.54
C THR A 96 -12.61 10.36 4.52
N ILE A 97 -12.94 10.99 5.63
CA ILE A 97 -13.94 12.06 5.71
C ILE A 97 -13.26 13.31 6.27
N ARG A 98 -13.42 14.44 5.60
CA ARG A 98 -12.75 15.68 5.96
C ARG A 98 -13.72 16.84 5.92
N CYS A 99 -13.77 17.62 6.99
CA CYS A 99 -14.34 18.95 6.95
C CYS A 99 -13.31 19.92 6.36
N ASP A 100 -13.70 20.56 5.28
CA ASP A 100 -13.02 21.72 4.72
C ASP A 100 -13.73 22.98 5.18
N ARG A 101 -13.22 23.61 6.24
CA ARG A 101 -13.82 24.82 6.81
C ARG A 101 -13.69 26.01 5.87
N ILE A 102 -12.65 26.04 5.04
CA ILE A 102 -12.43 27.11 4.07
C ILE A 102 -13.45 27.02 2.94
N ALA A 103 -13.71 25.80 2.45
CA ALA A 103 -14.71 25.57 1.40
C ALA A 103 -16.15 25.44 1.92
N GLY A 104 -16.35 25.26 3.23
CA GLY A 104 -17.67 24.99 3.82
C GLY A 104 -18.27 23.67 3.36
N GLN A 105 -17.43 22.64 3.14
CA GLN A 105 -17.84 21.37 2.54
C GLN A 105 -17.23 20.17 3.26
N ILE A 106 -17.92 19.03 3.19
CA ILE A 106 -17.37 17.74 3.57
C ILE A 106 -16.79 17.07 2.33
N TYR A 107 -15.53 16.69 2.40
CA TYR A 107 -14.84 15.91 1.38
C TYR A 107 -14.75 14.46 1.84
N ILE A 108 -15.25 13.53 1.03
CA ILE A 108 -15.13 12.09 1.26
C ILE A 108 -14.27 11.50 0.16
N SER A 109 -13.27 10.72 0.55
CA SER A 109 -12.45 9.97 -0.40
C SER A 109 -12.24 8.53 0.02
N ARG A 110 -11.95 7.68 -0.96
CA ARG A 110 -11.53 6.30 -0.79
C ARG A 110 -10.37 5.97 -1.70
N LYS A 111 -9.50 5.08 -1.25
CA LYS A 111 -8.37 4.61 -2.03
C LYS A 111 -8.84 3.78 -3.23
N GLY A 112 -8.16 3.94 -4.36
CA GLY A 112 -8.43 3.25 -5.61
C GLY A 112 -8.52 4.17 -6.82
N ALA A 113 -8.46 3.57 -8.01
CA ALA A 113 -8.62 4.25 -9.28
C ALA A 113 -9.85 3.69 -10.01
N ALA A 114 -10.74 4.57 -10.45
CA ALA A 114 -11.87 4.25 -11.30
C ALA A 114 -12.11 5.42 -12.28
N PRO A 115 -12.90 5.22 -13.35
CA PRO A 115 -13.25 6.30 -14.26
C PRO A 115 -13.94 7.48 -13.56
N GLY A 116 -13.87 8.67 -14.16
CA GLY A 116 -14.63 9.83 -13.70
C GLY A 116 -16.14 9.57 -13.67
N ASN A 117 -16.83 10.14 -12.68
CA ASN A 117 -18.24 9.88 -12.38
C ASN A 117 -18.57 8.41 -12.05
N ALA A 118 -17.58 7.58 -11.67
CA ALA A 118 -17.86 6.21 -11.30
C ALA A 118 -18.83 6.17 -10.09
N PRO A 119 -19.91 5.37 -10.16
CA PRO A 119 -20.92 5.30 -9.10
C PRO A 119 -20.34 4.62 -7.86
N VAL A 120 -20.53 5.25 -6.71
CA VAL A 120 -20.24 4.70 -5.38
C VAL A 120 -21.55 4.55 -4.61
N THR A 121 -21.76 3.41 -3.97
CA THR A 121 -22.92 3.13 -3.15
C THR A 121 -22.52 3.10 -1.68
N PHE A 122 -23.19 3.92 -0.88
CA PHE A 122 -23.11 3.90 0.58
C PHE A 122 -24.32 3.15 1.13
N ARG A 123 -24.05 2.07 1.86
CA ARG A 123 -25.06 1.28 2.57
C ARG A 123 -24.90 1.48 4.06
N THR A 124 -25.96 1.94 4.69
CA THR A 124 -26.04 2.19 6.14
C THR A 124 -27.26 1.47 6.71
N SER A 125 -27.49 1.58 8.02
CA SER A 125 -28.67 0.96 8.65
C SER A 125 -30.00 1.61 8.26
N SER A 126 -29.99 2.88 7.84
CA SER A 126 -31.19 3.67 7.52
C SER A 126 -31.28 4.11 6.07
N SER A 127 -30.19 4.00 5.30
CA SER A 127 -30.10 4.51 3.94
C SER A 127 -29.23 3.64 3.04
N LEU A 128 -29.62 3.56 1.76
CA LEU A 128 -28.82 3.04 0.67
C LEU A 128 -28.79 4.12 -0.42
N ARG A 129 -27.64 4.78 -0.61
CA ARG A 129 -27.51 5.93 -1.51
C ARG A 129 -26.34 5.75 -2.47
N THR A 130 -26.60 5.98 -3.75
CA THR A 130 -25.56 6.00 -4.80
C THR A 130 -25.22 7.44 -5.16
N LEU A 131 -23.93 7.74 -5.26
CA LEU A 131 -23.35 9.03 -5.62
C LEU A 131 -22.28 8.83 -6.70
N ALA A 132 -21.82 9.91 -7.31
CA ALA A 132 -20.71 9.87 -8.26
C ALA A 132 -19.41 10.35 -7.60
N MET A 133 -18.31 9.63 -7.82
CA MET A 133 -16.97 10.06 -7.41
C MET A 133 -16.10 10.43 -8.61
N GLN A 134 -15.15 11.34 -8.38
CA GLN A 134 -14.10 11.71 -9.32
C GLN A 134 -12.73 11.19 -8.86
N PRO A 135 -11.83 10.83 -9.78
CA PRO A 135 -10.44 10.59 -9.44
C PRO A 135 -9.79 11.90 -8.96
N THR A 136 -8.97 11.82 -7.91
CA THR A 136 -8.31 12.99 -7.33
C THR A 136 -7.01 13.38 -8.05
N GLY A 137 -6.47 12.49 -8.89
CA GLY A 137 -5.14 12.64 -9.50
C GLY A 137 -3.97 12.49 -8.52
N ALA A 138 -4.22 12.11 -7.26
CA ALA A 138 -3.18 11.90 -6.26
C ALA A 138 -2.43 10.57 -6.44
N THR A 139 -1.26 10.46 -5.82
CA THR A 139 -0.50 9.20 -5.67
C THR A 139 -0.33 8.90 -4.17
N PRO A 140 -0.86 7.77 -3.64
CA PRO A 140 -1.62 6.75 -4.36
C PRO A 140 -2.97 7.27 -4.87
N ALA A 141 -3.59 6.54 -5.80
CA ALA A 141 -4.85 6.95 -6.42
C ALA A 141 -6.00 6.93 -5.42
N TYR A 142 -6.83 7.99 -5.46
CA TYR A 142 -8.08 8.09 -4.72
C TYR A 142 -9.24 8.49 -5.64
N MET A 143 -10.42 8.07 -5.22
CA MET A 143 -11.71 8.56 -5.71
C MET A 143 -12.35 9.42 -4.62
N ALA A 144 -13.01 10.51 -4.99
CA ALA A 144 -13.62 11.41 -4.02
C ALA A 144 -14.89 12.09 -4.51
N LEU A 145 -15.67 12.58 -3.55
CA LEU A 145 -16.84 13.42 -3.75
C LEU A 145 -16.90 14.50 -2.66
N THR A 146 -17.73 15.50 -2.88
CA THR A 146 -18.05 16.52 -1.88
C THR A 146 -19.53 16.45 -1.50
N LEU A 147 -19.82 16.71 -0.23
CA LEU A 147 -21.15 16.83 0.33
C LEU A 147 -21.28 18.18 1.04
N PHE A 148 -22.51 18.68 1.14
CA PHE A 148 -22.83 19.79 2.03
C PHE A 148 -22.75 19.32 3.49
N PRO A 149 -22.36 20.18 4.45
CA PRO A 149 -22.26 19.82 5.87
C PRO A 149 -23.56 19.29 6.51
N ARG A 150 -24.72 19.57 5.90
CA ARG A 150 -26.05 19.11 6.35
C ARG A 150 -26.60 17.97 5.49
N ASP A 151 -25.77 17.33 4.67
CA ASP A 151 -26.22 16.20 3.86
C ASP A 151 -26.63 15.01 4.76
N PRO A 152 -27.84 14.44 4.60
CA PRO A 152 -28.36 13.39 5.47
C PRO A 152 -27.57 12.08 5.41
N LEU A 153 -26.73 11.89 4.39
CA LEU A 153 -25.83 10.73 4.33
C LEU A 153 -24.80 10.75 5.46
N LEU A 154 -24.38 11.94 5.92
CA LEU A 154 -23.41 12.08 7.01
C LEU A 154 -23.97 11.51 8.32
N ASP A 155 -25.20 11.87 8.66
CA ASP A 155 -25.90 11.33 9.83
C ASP A 155 -26.19 9.82 9.65
N ALA A 156 -26.57 9.39 8.45
CA ALA A 156 -26.81 7.97 8.17
C ALA A 156 -25.55 7.10 8.35
N ILE A 157 -24.37 7.61 7.98
CA ILE A 157 -23.08 6.94 8.20
C ILE A 157 -22.78 6.89 9.70
N GLY A 158 -22.84 8.05 10.37
CA GLY A 158 -22.45 8.18 11.77
C GLY A 158 -23.35 7.42 12.76
N TYR A 159 -24.64 7.28 12.44
CA TYR A 159 -25.61 6.53 13.26
C TYR A 159 -25.89 5.11 12.76
N SER A 160 -25.10 4.59 11.81
CA SER A 160 -25.28 3.21 11.36
C SER A 160 -24.94 2.23 12.50
N ARG A 161 -25.74 1.16 12.64
CA ARG A 161 -25.54 0.13 13.67
C ARG A 161 -24.30 -0.71 13.38
N GLY A 162 -23.19 -0.38 14.05
CA GLY A 162 -21.94 -1.12 14.02
C GLY A 162 -21.08 -0.85 12.79
N ARG A 163 -21.63 -0.91 11.58
CA ARG A 163 -20.87 -0.71 10.32
C ARG A 163 -21.68 -0.04 9.23
N PHE A 164 -20.99 0.43 8.21
CA PHE A 164 -21.54 0.85 6.92
C PHE A 164 -20.66 0.30 5.80
N VAL A 165 -21.20 0.24 4.58
CA VAL A 165 -20.48 -0.31 3.42
C VAL A 165 -20.32 0.75 2.35
N VAL A 166 -19.14 0.79 1.74
CA VAL A 166 -18.82 1.61 0.57
C VAL A 166 -18.47 0.67 -0.59
N GLU A 167 -19.36 0.61 -1.57
CA GLU A 167 -19.24 -0.23 -2.75
C GLU A 167 -18.96 0.66 -3.97
N GLN A 168 -17.97 0.30 -4.79
CA GLN A 168 -17.71 0.97 -6.06
C GLN A 168 -17.22 -0.09 -7.03
N ALA A 169 -17.75 -0.07 -8.25
CA ALA A 169 -17.32 -1.02 -9.27
C ALA A 169 -15.80 -1.00 -9.42
N THR A 170 -15.22 -2.17 -9.69
CA THR A 170 -13.77 -2.41 -9.89
C THR A 170 -12.87 -2.13 -8.67
N LEU A 171 -13.41 -1.72 -7.53
CA LEU A 171 -12.65 -1.50 -6.30
C LEU A 171 -13.09 -2.46 -5.19
N PRO A 172 -12.21 -2.81 -4.22
CA PRO A 172 -12.60 -3.61 -3.08
C PRO A 172 -13.73 -2.94 -2.29
N THR A 173 -14.74 -3.73 -1.89
CA THR A 173 -15.78 -3.24 -0.98
C THR A 173 -15.15 -2.90 0.37
N LEU A 174 -15.49 -1.72 0.91
CA LEU A 174 -15.09 -1.32 2.25
C LEU A 174 -16.25 -1.55 3.21
N VAL A 175 -16.03 -2.34 4.25
CA VAL A 175 -16.96 -2.54 5.37
C VAL A 175 -16.36 -1.86 6.59
N ILE A 176 -16.84 -0.66 6.89
CA ILE A 176 -16.18 0.27 7.80
C ILE A 176 -16.99 0.35 9.10
N PRO A 177 -16.36 0.27 10.28
CA PRO A 177 -17.07 0.48 11.53
C PRO A 177 -17.58 1.92 11.65
N ALA A 178 -18.84 2.08 12.07
CA ALA A 178 -19.48 3.38 12.24
C ALA A 178 -19.14 3.96 13.62
N TRP A 179 -17.93 4.49 13.77
CA TRP A 179 -17.46 5.10 15.04
C TRP A 179 -17.64 6.63 15.05
N ALA A 180 -17.48 7.20 16.26
CA ALA A 180 -17.77 8.60 16.58
C ALA A 180 -16.93 9.61 15.79
N GLU A 181 -15.79 9.21 15.22
CA GLU A 181 -14.90 10.08 14.45
C GLU A 181 -15.58 10.67 13.22
N THR A 182 -16.48 9.92 12.57
CA THR A 182 -17.26 10.41 11.43
C THR A 182 -18.23 11.51 11.83
N LEU A 183 -18.98 11.32 12.92
CA LEU A 183 -19.88 12.32 13.49
C LEU A 183 -19.14 13.56 13.96
N ARG A 184 -17.97 13.39 14.59
CA ARG A 184 -17.15 14.50 15.05
C ARG A 184 -16.71 15.41 13.89
N VAL A 185 -16.31 14.84 12.76
CA VAL A 185 -15.96 15.60 11.55
C VAL A 185 -17.18 16.32 10.98
N SER A 186 -18.36 15.69 10.95
CA SER A 186 -19.58 16.36 10.46
C SER A 186 -20.01 17.52 11.35
N GLU A 187 -19.92 17.38 12.68
CA GLU A 187 -20.27 18.46 13.62
C GLU A 187 -19.28 19.63 13.51
N ASP A 188 -17.98 19.35 13.38
CA ASP A 188 -16.95 20.39 13.18
C ASP A 188 -17.14 21.25 11.92
N CYS A 189 -17.99 20.80 10.98
CA CYS A 189 -18.29 21.45 9.72
C CYS A 189 -19.65 22.15 9.69
N ARG A 190 -20.46 22.02 10.73
CA ARG A 190 -21.71 22.75 10.85
C ARG A 190 -21.38 24.19 11.31
N PRO A 191 -21.83 25.21 10.58
CA PRO A 191 -21.62 26.61 10.95
C PRO A 191 -22.47 27.01 12.16
#